data_AF-K7GG99-F1
#
_entry.id   AF-K7GG99-F1
#
_cell.length_a   1.000
_cell.length_b   1.000
_cell.length_c   1.000
_cell.angle_alpha   90.00
_cell.angle_beta   90.00
_cell.angle_gamma   90.00
#
_symmetry.space_group_name_H-M   'P 1'
#
loop_
_entity.id
_entity.type
_entity.pdbx_description
1 polymer ?
#
loop_
_entity_poly.entity_id
_entity_poly.type
_entity_poly.pdbx_seq_one_letter_code
_entity_poly.pdbx_strand_id
1 'polypeptide(L)'
;SVLVPVYVLINSKDLILKCLTQKLLNQRIIDPKYQWTGPIGLITKESQRFVLTDDGSLEIYNIHGSDSGSYICNVIYVYNNKDVTTEIRFMVYVYHKPGKSIHLSSEFKTETCETNAVASFEKQLLENMENLIRDLQCEIRQWNTQCHAATDTMAMLTHKLTFQFVGSSFYTREAFAEPCKSSECENSTSYIKKAYTKIKQFFEVQNTDSDNIHQIHYISGSLTGMKVDHCKPGFGKNINNSTMCPGCC
;
A
#
# COMPACT_ATOMS: atom_id res chain seq x y z
N SER A 1 34.54 0.00 -2.84
CA SER A 1 33.34 0.74 -3.28
C SER A 1 32.40 0.88 -2.11
N VAL A 2 31.86 2.08 -1.86
CA VAL A 2 30.84 2.31 -0.83
C VAL A 2 29.48 2.20 -1.52
N LEU A 3 28.60 1.36 -0.98
CA LEU A 3 27.20 1.26 -1.42
C LEU A 3 26.34 2.12 -0.50
N VAL A 4 25.66 3.12 -1.07
CA VAL A 4 24.79 4.03 -0.33
C VAL A 4 23.33 3.67 -0.63
N PRO A 5 22.58 3.10 0.32
CA PRO A 5 21.16 2.86 0.13
C PRO A 5 20.39 4.20 0.19
N VAL A 6 19.50 4.42 -0.76
CA VAL A 6 18.68 5.63 -0.87
C VAL A 6 17.24 5.21 -1.01
N TYR A 7 16.35 5.71 -0.15
CA TYR A 7 14.92 5.40 -0.18
C TYR A 7 14.16 6.66 -0.60
N VAL A 8 13.30 6.54 -1.61
CA VAL A 8 12.52 7.67 -2.12
C VAL A 8 11.08 7.24 -2.37
N LEU A 9 10.13 8.11 -2.00
CA LEU A 9 8.71 7.86 -2.25
C LEU A 9 8.43 8.04 -3.75
N ILE A 10 7.62 7.15 -4.34
CA ILE A 10 7.13 7.30 -5.71
C ILE A 10 6.46 8.67 -5.90
N ASN A 11 6.61 9.28 -7.08
CA ASN A 11 6.10 10.60 -7.43
C ASN A 11 6.69 11.75 -6.59
N SER A 12 7.77 11.52 -5.83
CA SER A 12 8.54 12.61 -5.23
C SER A 12 8.98 13.60 -6.30
N LYS A 13 9.00 14.89 -5.94
CA LYS A 13 9.36 15.97 -6.88
C LYS A 13 10.76 15.76 -7.45
N ASP A 14 11.71 15.45 -6.57
CA ASP A 14 13.11 15.31 -6.90
C ASP A 14 13.82 14.29 -5.98
N LEU A 15 14.89 13.70 -6.51
CA LEU A 15 15.91 12.95 -5.79
C LEU A 15 17.28 13.46 -6.24
N ILE A 16 18.15 13.81 -5.28
CA ILE A 16 19.51 14.30 -5.57
C ILE A 16 20.53 13.28 -5.08
N LEU A 17 21.31 12.71 -5.99
CA LEU A 17 22.44 11.84 -5.68
C LEU A 17 23.75 12.63 -5.81
N LYS A 18 24.42 12.86 -4.69
CA LYS A 18 25.66 13.65 -4.63
C LYS A 18 26.86 12.78 -4.93
N CYS A 19 27.48 12.97 -6.09
CA CYS A 19 28.68 12.23 -6.44
C CYS A 19 29.93 12.75 -5.72
N LEU A 20 30.07 14.06 -5.58
CA LEU A 20 31.24 14.61 -4.91
C LEU A 20 31.14 14.46 -3.40
N THR A 21 31.94 13.56 -2.83
CA THR A 21 31.96 13.32 -1.37
C THR A 21 32.79 14.37 -0.64
N GLN A 22 32.46 14.63 0.64
CA GLN A 22 33.26 15.52 1.50
C GLN A 22 34.74 15.08 1.59
N LYS A 23 35.00 13.77 1.51
CA LYS A 23 36.35 13.21 1.50
C LYS A 23 37.15 13.69 0.28
N LEU A 24 36.56 13.66 -0.91
CA LEU A 24 37.20 14.12 -2.14
C LEU A 24 37.42 15.63 -2.12
N LEU A 25 36.45 16.41 -1.62
CA LEU A 25 36.61 17.86 -1.42
C LEU A 25 37.79 18.19 -0.52
N ASN A 26 37.95 17.46 0.58
CA ASN A 26 39.05 17.66 1.53
C ASN A 26 40.43 17.30 0.93
N GLN A 27 40.48 16.52 -0.16
CA GLN A 27 41.71 16.12 -0.85
C GLN A 27 42.19 17.15 -1.88
N ARG A 28 41.45 18.24 -2.12
CA ARG A 28 41.79 19.31 -3.10
C ARG A 28 42.09 18.73 -4.49
N ILE A 29 41.18 17.89 -4.98
CA ILE A 29 41.23 17.33 -6.33
C ILE A 29 41.14 18.44 -7.40
N ILE A 30 41.72 18.20 -8.58
CA ILE A 30 41.77 19.17 -9.68
C ILE A 30 40.96 18.65 -10.88
N ASP A 31 40.23 19.56 -11.54
CA ASP A 31 39.44 19.34 -12.76
C ASP A 31 38.56 18.08 -12.77
N PRO A 32 37.65 17.92 -11.78
CA PRO A 32 36.81 16.73 -11.69
C PRO A 32 35.83 16.64 -12.87
N LYS A 33 35.72 15.45 -13.44
CA LYS A 33 34.74 15.07 -14.48
C LYS A 33 33.87 13.94 -13.96
N TYR A 34 32.60 13.98 -14.29
CA TYR A 34 31.59 13.06 -13.74
C TYR A 34 30.93 12.26 -14.85
N GLN A 35 30.80 10.95 -14.63
CA GLN A 35 30.06 10.06 -15.50
C GLN A 35 29.08 9.23 -14.68
N TRP A 36 27.80 9.27 -15.06
CA TRP A 36 26.73 8.57 -14.38
C TRP A 36 26.18 7.42 -15.22
N THR A 37 26.00 6.27 -14.58
CA THR A 37 25.31 5.10 -15.13
C THR A 37 24.16 4.75 -14.19
N GLY A 38 22.93 4.79 -14.71
CA GLY A 38 21.73 4.37 -14.01
C GLY A 38 21.39 2.89 -14.25
N PRO A 39 20.22 2.44 -13.76
CA PRO A 39 19.78 1.05 -13.87
C PRO A 39 19.55 0.59 -15.31
N ILE A 40 19.24 1.51 -16.22
CA ILE A 40 18.96 1.24 -17.65
C ILE A 40 20.14 1.60 -18.57
N GLY A 41 21.28 2.04 -18.02
CA GLY A 41 22.47 2.39 -18.81
C GLY A 41 23.02 3.79 -18.51
N LEU A 42 23.80 4.32 -19.46
CA LEU A 42 24.49 5.60 -19.33
C LEU A 42 23.49 6.76 -19.27
N ILE A 43 23.68 7.69 -18.32
CA ILE A 43 22.89 8.91 -18.21
C ILE A 43 23.65 10.06 -18.87
N THR A 44 23.04 10.70 -19.85
CA THR A 44 23.60 11.84 -20.60
C THR A 44 22.76 13.10 -20.38
N LYS A 45 23.30 14.27 -20.75
CA LYS A 45 22.60 15.57 -20.64
C LYS A 45 21.28 15.65 -21.43
N GLU A 46 21.07 14.75 -22.39
CA GLU A 46 19.85 14.70 -23.22
C GLU A 46 18.69 13.95 -22.53
N SER A 47 18.96 13.33 -21.38
CA SER A 47 17.97 12.56 -20.64
C SER A 47 16.96 13.49 -19.95
N GLN A 48 15.77 13.66 -20.53
CA GLN A 48 14.79 14.70 -20.15
C GLN A 48 14.36 14.73 -18.66
N ARG A 49 14.48 13.63 -17.90
CA ARG A 49 14.16 13.56 -16.46
C ARG A 49 15.38 13.63 -15.53
N PHE A 50 16.58 13.56 -16.08
CA PHE A 50 17.83 13.46 -15.34
C PHE A 50 18.66 14.71 -15.62
N VAL A 51 18.92 15.51 -14.58
CA VAL A 51 19.73 16.71 -14.68
C VAL A 51 21.08 16.45 -14.02
N LEU A 52 22.14 16.65 -14.80
CA LEU A 52 23.52 16.63 -14.31
C LEU A 52 23.93 18.05 -13.96
N THR A 53 24.22 18.29 -12.69
CA THR A 53 24.66 19.60 -12.18
C THR A 53 26.16 19.79 -12.35
N ASP A 54 26.62 21.05 -12.30
CA ASP A 54 28.04 21.40 -12.44
C ASP A 54 28.90 20.86 -11.27
N ASP A 55 28.28 20.63 -10.10
CA ASP A 55 28.94 20.00 -8.95
C ASP A 55 29.03 18.46 -9.04
N GLY A 56 28.55 17.88 -10.14
CA GLY A 56 28.60 16.44 -10.41
C GLY A 56 27.44 15.62 -9.81
N SER A 57 26.47 16.28 -9.20
CA SER A 57 25.26 15.61 -8.69
C SER A 57 24.32 15.21 -9.82
N LEU A 58 23.53 14.16 -9.55
CA LEU A 58 22.45 13.71 -10.42
C LEU A 58 21.11 14.04 -9.75
N GLU A 59 20.32 14.89 -10.39
CA GLU A 59 18.95 15.18 -9.98
C GLU A 59 17.98 14.40 -10.85
N ILE A 60 17.07 13.68 -10.21
CA ILE A 60 16.05 12.86 -10.87
C ILE A 60 14.69 13.45 -10.56
N TYR A 61 13.97 13.88 -11.59
CA TYR A 61 12.65 14.48 -11.45
C TYR A 61 11.54 13.49 -11.80
N ASN A 62 10.40 13.65 -11.13
CA ASN A 62 9.21 12.82 -11.31
C ASN A 62 9.52 11.32 -11.17
N ILE A 63 9.76 10.89 -9.92
CA ILE A 63 10.26 9.55 -9.59
C ILE A 63 9.22 8.47 -9.90
N HIS A 64 9.61 7.48 -10.71
CA HIS A 64 8.81 6.30 -11.02
C HIS A 64 9.38 5.04 -10.38
N GLY A 65 8.56 3.98 -10.23
CA GLY A 65 9.03 2.70 -9.70
C GLY A 65 10.21 2.09 -10.47
N SER A 66 10.27 2.31 -11.79
CA SER A 66 11.38 1.88 -12.65
C SER A 66 12.71 2.59 -12.40
N ASP A 67 12.70 3.71 -11.64
CA ASP A 67 13.92 4.41 -11.24
C ASP A 67 14.60 3.71 -10.05
N SER A 68 14.02 2.62 -9.52
CA SER A 68 14.71 1.79 -8.53
C SER A 68 15.86 1.02 -9.17
N GLY A 69 17.02 0.99 -8.50
CA GLY A 69 18.16 0.19 -8.93
C GLY A 69 19.51 0.80 -8.60
N SER A 70 20.55 0.27 -9.24
CA SER A 70 21.93 0.70 -9.03
C SER A 70 22.25 1.93 -9.87
N TYR A 71 22.72 2.98 -9.21
CA TYR A 71 23.31 4.17 -9.85
C TYR A 71 24.79 4.24 -9.50
N ILE A 72 25.62 4.44 -10.51
CA ILE A 72 27.07 4.48 -10.38
C ILE A 72 27.54 5.83 -10.87
N CYS A 73 28.30 6.53 -10.02
CA CYS A 73 29.02 7.71 -10.43
C CYS A 73 30.53 7.43 -10.45
N ASN A 74 31.16 7.71 -11.58
CA ASN A 74 32.61 7.73 -11.73
C ASN A 74 33.08 9.19 -11.73
N VAL A 75 33.93 9.53 -10.75
CA VAL A 75 34.63 10.81 -10.68
C VAL A 75 36.04 10.62 -11.20
N ILE A 76 36.39 11.31 -12.29
CA ILE A 76 37.72 11.31 -12.88
C ILE A 76 38.35 12.67 -12.54
N TYR A 77 39.51 12.68 -11.88
CA TYR A 77 40.15 13.91 -11.42
C TYR A 77 41.67 13.75 -11.37
N VAL A 78 42.38 14.88 -11.33
CA VAL A 78 43.83 14.89 -11.14
C VAL A 78 44.16 15.01 -9.65
N TYR A 79 44.98 14.09 -9.15
CA TYR A 79 45.53 14.13 -7.80
C TYR A 79 47.00 13.75 -7.81
N ASN A 80 47.86 14.60 -7.25
CA ASN A 80 49.33 14.44 -7.28
C ASN A 80 49.87 14.18 -8.70
N ASN A 81 49.40 14.96 -9.67
CA ASN A 81 49.76 14.87 -11.10
C ASN A 81 49.46 13.52 -11.76
N LYS A 82 48.50 12.76 -11.24
CA LYS A 82 48.01 11.52 -11.82
C LYS A 82 46.50 11.59 -11.99
N ASP A 83 46.01 11.04 -13.09
CA ASP A 83 44.58 10.81 -13.29
C ASP A 83 44.11 9.69 -12.36
N VAL A 84 43.09 9.97 -11.57
CA VAL A 84 42.48 9.06 -10.62
C VAL A 84 40.99 8.97 -10.91
N THR A 85 40.47 7.75 -10.93
CA THR A 85 39.04 7.48 -11.03
C THR A 85 38.52 6.91 -9.72
N THR A 86 37.49 7.51 -9.16
CA THR A 86 36.79 7.01 -7.97
C THR A 86 35.35 6.70 -8.31
N GLU A 87 34.89 5.51 -7.88
CA GLU A 87 33.53 5.03 -8.11
C GLU A 87 32.71 5.08 -6.83
N ILE A 88 31.49 5.63 -6.93
CA ILE A 88 30.49 5.65 -5.86
C ILE A 88 29.23 4.96 -6.37
N ARG A 89 28.68 4.06 -5.56
CA ARG A 89 27.49 3.29 -5.91
C ARG A 89 26.34 3.66 -4.98
N PHE A 90 25.20 3.97 -5.57
CA PHE A 90 23.93 4.18 -4.88
C PHE A 90 22.99 3.04 -5.22
N MET A 91 22.29 2.51 -4.23
CA MET A 91 21.17 1.62 -4.45
C MET A 91 19.89 2.36 -4.12
N VAL A 92 19.16 2.78 -5.15
CA VAL A 92 17.91 3.52 -5.01
C VAL A 92 16.75 2.53 -4.89
N TYR A 93 15.97 2.68 -3.83
CA TYR A 93 14.74 1.96 -3.55
C TYR A 93 13.58 2.95 -3.64
N VAL A 94 12.83 2.87 -4.75
CA VAL A 94 11.58 3.61 -4.89
C VAL A 94 10.49 2.82 -4.17
N TYR A 95 9.77 3.47 -3.27
CA TYR A 95 8.78 2.82 -2.41
C TYR A 95 7.46 3.62 -2.40
N HIS A 96 6.37 2.99 -1.98
CA HIS A 96 5.09 3.63 -1.71
C HIS A 96 4.38 3.01 -0.50
N LYS A 97 3.53 3.79 0.18
CA LYS A 97 2.70 3.23 1.25
C LYS A 97 1.64 2.28 0.64
N PRO A 98 1.42 1.07 1.21
CA PRO A 98 0.39 0.18 0.72
C PRO A 98 -0.99 0.82 0.82
N GLY A 99 -1.84 0.58 -0.19
CA GLY A 99 -3.28 0.75 -0.02
C GLY A 99 -3.79 -0.23 1.04
N LYS A 100 -4.86 0.13 1.75
CA LYS A 100 -5.39 -0.71 2.83
C LYS A 100 -6.84 -1.07 2.58
N SER A 101 -7.19 -2.32 2.82
CA SER A 101 -8.56 -2.79 2.93
C SER A 101 -8.77 -3.61 4.19
N ILE A 102 -10.03 -3.84 4.53
CA ILE A 102 -10.43 -4.80 5.54
C ILE A 102 -11.36 -5.83 4.92
N HIS A 103 -11.01 -7.10 5.12
CA HIS A 103 -11.84 -8.23 4.77
C HIS A 103 -12.62 -8.62 6.02
N LEU A 104 -13.93 -8.46 5.95
CA LEU A 104 -14.84 -8.80 7.03
C LEU A 104 -15.55 -10.10 6.68
N SER A 105 -15.76 -10.96 7.68
CA SER A 105 -16.52 -12.19 7.54
C SER A 105 -17.41 -12.37 8.77
N SER A 106 -18.68 -12.66 8.57
CA SER A 106 -19.66 -12.90 9.65
C SER A 106 -20.51 -14.12 9.34
N GLU A 107 -20.99 -14.79 10.38
CA GLU A 107 -21.75 -16.03 10.27
C GLU A 107 -23.18 -15.85 10.77
N PHE A 108 -24.15 -16.44 10.06
CA PHE A 108 -25.56 -16.45 10.43
C PHE A 108 -26.14 -17.87 10.39
N LYS A 109 -27.08 -18.15 11.29
CA LYS A 109 -27.92 -19.35 11.29
C LYS A 109 -29.17 -19.07 10.46
N THR A 110 -29.53 -19.99 9.57
CA THR A 110 -30.77 -19.94 8.78
C THR A 110 -31.38 -21.33 8.68
N GLU A 111 -32.71 -21.41 8.53
CA GLU A 111 -33.42 -22.68 8.33
C GLU A 111 -33.23 -23.21 6.90
N THR A 112 -33.06 -22.33 5.90
CA THR A 112 -32.93 -22.71 4.49
C THR A 112 -31.78 -21.99 3.79
N CYS A 113 -31.26 -22.59 2.72
CA CYS A 113 -30.45 -21.90 1.71
C CYS A 113 -31.30 -21.45 0.51
N GLU A 114 -32.61 -21.21 0.69
CA GLU A 114 -33.44 -20.73 -0.41
C GLU A 114 -32.89 -19.39 -0.92
N THR A 115 -32.59 -19.34 -2.21
CA THR A 115 -31.83 -18.22 -2.80
C THR A 115 -32.59 -16.90 -2.72
N ASN A 116 -33.92 -16.90 -2.74
CA ASN A 116 -34.71 -15.67 -2.71
C ASN A 116 -34.68 -14.96 -1.35
N ALA A 117 -34.89 -15.70 -0.26
CA ALA A 117 -34.81 -15.16 1.09
C ALA A 117 -33.37 -14.71 1.42
N VAL A 118 -32.39 -15.54 1.07
CA VAL A 118 -30.96 -15.22 1.23
C VAL A 118 -30.57 -14.00 0.41
N ALA A 119 -31.00 -13.88 -0.85
CA ALA A 119 -30.70 -12.72 -1.69
C ALA A 119 -31.37 -11.43 -1.18
N SER A 120 -32.60 -11.52 -0.68
CA SER A 120 -33.31 -10.39 -0.06
C SER A 120 -32.55 -9.88 1.16
N PHE A 121 -32.15 -10.80 2.05
CA PHE A 121 -31.35 -10.47 3.22
C PHE A 121 -29.98 -9.92 2.86
N GLU A 122 -29.28 -10.53 1.89
CA GLU A 122 -27.99 -10.04 1.39
C GLU A 122 -28.09 -8.59 0.91
N LYS A 123 -29.12 -8.29 0.13
CA LYS A 123 -29.36 -6.93 -0.38
C LYS A 123 -29.59 -5.94 0.76
N GLN A 124 -30.48 -6.27 1.71
CA GLN A 124 -30.78 -5.42 2.86
C GLN A 124 -29.54 -5.22 3.76
N LEU A 125 -28.78 -6.28 3.99
CA LEU A 125 -27.55 -6.22 4.78
C LEU A 125 -26.51 -5.33 4.09
N LEU A 126 -26.33 -5.47 2.78
CA LEU A 126 -25.42 -4.61 2.01
C LEU A 126 -25.83 -3.13 2.10
N GLU A 127 -27.10 -2.81 1.88
CA GLU A 127 -27.62 -1.43 2.01
C GLU A 127 -27.38 -0.87 3.42
N ASN A 128 -27.59 -1.68 4.46
CA ASN A 128 -27.28 -1.29 5.84
C ASN A 128 -25.79 -1.02 6.04
N MET A 129 -24.92 -1.89 5.52
CA MET A 129 -23.47 -1.72 5.63
C MET A 129 -23.00 -0.45 4.90
N GLU A 130 -23.49 -0.20 3.69
CA GLU A 130 -23.20 1.02 2.92
C GLU A 130 -23.64 2.27 3.68
N ASN A 131 -24.83 2.25 4.29
CA ASN A 131 -25.34 3.34 5.10
C ASN A 131 -24.45 3.62 6.32
N LEU A 132 -23.95 2.58 7.00
CA LEU A 132 -23.09 2.73 8.18
C LEU A 132 -21.76 3.40 7.87
N ILE A 133 -21.21 3.16 6.68
CA ILE A 133 -19.90 3.69 6.28
C ILE A 133 -20.01 4.90 5.35
N ARG A 134 -21.22 5.37 5.01
CA ARG A 134 -21.49 6.47 4.08
C ARG A 134 -20.78 7.77 4.43
N ASP A 135 -20.65 8.05 5.73
CA ASP A 135 -19.97 9.24 6.26
C ASP A 135 -18.45 9.04 6.42
N LEU A 136 -17.96 7.83 6.16
CA LEU A 136 -16.55 7.50 6.14
C LEU A 136 -16.05 7.59 4.70
N GLN A 137 -14.77 7.93 4.54
CA GLN A 137 -14.11 7.91 3.24
C GLN A 137 -13.78 6.45 2.82
N CYS A 138 -14.79 5.58 2.84
CA CYS A 138 -14.74 4.14 2.61
C CYS A 138 -15.86 3.68 1.68
N GLU A 139 -15.57 2.63 0.91
CA GLU A 139 -16.54 1.93 0.06
C GLU A 139 -16.44 0.42 0.25
N ILE A 140 -17.57 -0.27 0.03
CA ILE A 140 -17.63 -1.73 -0.09
C ILE A 140 -17.37 -2.07 -1.55
N ARG A 141 -16.28 -2.81 -1.83
CA ARG A 141 -15.87 -3.13 -3.21
C ARG A 141 -16.34 -4.48 -3.70
N GLN A 142 -16.34 -5.44 -2.80
CA GLN A 142 -16.62 -6.84 -3.08
C GLN A 142 -17.41 -7.39 -1.93
N TRP A 143 -18.37 -8.23 -2.24
CA TRP A 143 -19.08 -9.03 -1.27
C TRP A 143 -19.39 -10.40 -1.85
N ASN A 144 -19.51 -11.39 -0.97
CA ASN A 144 -19.88 -12.75 -1.34
C ASN A 144 -20.63 -13.41 -0.20
N THR A 145 -21.58 -14.27 -0.57
CA THR A 145 -22.43 -15.01 0.35
C THR A 145 -22.28 -16.49 0.07
N GLN A 146 -21.91 -17.26 1.10
CA GLN A 146 -21.84 -18.72 1.02
C GLN A 146 -22.82 -19.33 2.01
N CYS A 147 -23.67 -20.24 1.55
CA CYS A 147 -24.63 -20.98 2.39
C CYS A 147 -24.30 -22.47 2.38
N HIS A 148 -24.06 -23.04 3.56
CA HIS A 148 -23.71 -24.45 3.71
C HIS A 148 -24.61 -25.11 4.76
N ALA A 149 -25.08 -26.33 4.50
CA ALA A 149 -25.73 -27.13 5.53
C ALA A 149 -24.72 -27.49 6.63
N ALA A 150 -25.07 -27.22 7.88
CA ALA A 150 -24.27 -27.47 9.07
C ALA A 150 -25.09 -28.25 10.10
N THR A 151 -24.56 -29.37 10.58
CA THR A 151 -25.16 -30.13 11.68
C THR A 151 -24.62 -29.59 13.00
N ASP A 152 -25.36 -28.68 13.64
CA ASP A 152 -25.14 -28.31 15.03
C ASP A 152 -25.94 -29.29 15.91
N THR A 153 -25.37 -29.73 17.02
CA THR A 153 -25.77 -30.92 17.81
C THR A 153 -27.28 -31.16 17.97
N MET A 154 -27.71 -32.39 17.61
CA MET A 154 -29.02 -33.04 17.84
C MET A 154 -30.29 -32.20 17.59
N ALA A 155 -30.82 -32.29 16.36
CA ALA A 155 -32.25 -32.38 15.98
C ALA A 155 -32.77 -31.42 14.88
N MET A 156 -31.98 -30.50 14.31
CA MET A 156 -32.38 -29.79 13.07
C MET A 156 -31.18 -29.47 12.17
N LEU A 157 -31.34 -29.60 10.85
CA LEU A 157 -30.39 -29.10 9.84
C LEU A 157 -30.36 -27.57 9.94
N THR A 158 -29.26 -27.00 10.43
CA THR A 158 -29.04 -25.55 10.39
C THR A 158 -28.20 -25.19 9.18
N HIS A 159 -28.54 -24.14 8.45
CA HIS A 159 -27.69 -23.64 7.37
C HIS A 159 -26.84 -22.48 7.89
N LYS A 160 -25.55 -22.49 7.56
CA LYS A 160 -24.57 -21.47 7.91
C LYS A 160 -24.37 -20.54 6.72
N LEU A 161 -24.72 -19.27 6.88
CA LEU A 161 -24.48 -18.20 5.93
C LEU A 161 -23.19 -17.46 6.30
N THR A 162 -22.25 -17.32 5.37
CA THR A 162 -21.03 -16.54 5.55
C THR A 162 -21.09 -15.33 4.64
N PHE A 163 -21.15 -14.13 5.22
CA PHE A 163 -21.08 -12.87 4.49
C PHE A 163 -19.68 -12.30 4.56
N GLN A 164 -19.04 -12.17 3.40
CA GLN A 164 -17.70 -11.61 3.25
C GLN A 164 -17.78 -10.27 2.53
N PHE A 165 -17.04 -9.26 2.98
CA PHE A 165 -16.92 -8.03 2.20
C PHE A 165 -15.59 -7.30 2.39
N VAL A 166 -15.22 -6.53 1.36
CA VAL A 166 -13.97 -5.77 1.30
C VAL A 166 -14.26 -4.29 1.40
N GLY A 167 -13.99 -3.72 2.57
CA GLY A 167 -14.03 -2.27 2.80
C GLY A 167 -12.67 -1.66 2.44
N SER A 168 -12.65 -0.65 1.57
CA SER A 168 -11.44 0.08 1.21
C SER A 168 -11.65 1.57 1.32
N SER A 169 -10.58 2.34 1.59
CA SER A 169 -10.69 3.80 1.59
C SER A 169 -10.73 4.33 0.15
N PHE A 170 -11.49 5.40 -0.13
CA PHE A 170 -11.57 6.00 -1.46
C PHE A 170 -10.20 6.39 -2.04
N TYR A 171 -9.22 6.74 -1.20
CA TYR A 171 -7.85 7.02 -1.65
C TYR A 171 -7.14 5.82 -2.28
N THR A 172 -7.56 4.59 -2.00
CA THR A 172 -7.02 3.39 -2.69
C THR A 172 -7.46 3.32 -4.16
N ARG A 173 -8.46 4.13 -4.58
CA ARG A 173 -8.88 4.29 -5.98
C ARG A 173 -7.96 5.24 -6.75
N GLU A 174 -7.46 6.29 -6.09
CA GLU A 174 -6.67 7.39 -6.71
C GLU A 174 -5.18 7.41 -6.32
N ALA A 175 -4.72 6.51 -5.44
CA ALA A 175 -3.32 6.37 -5.01
C ALA A 175 -2.32 6.03 -6.15
N PHE A 176 -2.80 5.94 -7.39
CA PHE A 176 -1.99 5.63 -8.55
C PHE A 176 -1.44 6.88 -9.27
N ALA A 177 -1.98 8.08 -9.03
CA ALA A 177 -1.60 9.28 -9.78
C ALA A 177 -0.75 10.32 -9.00
N GLU A 178 -0.95 10.51 -7.69
CA GLU A 178 -0.28 11.58 -6.94
C GLU A 178 0.36 11.13 -5.61
N PRO A 179 1.41 11.82 -5.13
CA PRO A 179 1.92 11.63 -3.77
C PRO A 179 0.78 11.89 -2.77
N CYS A 180 0.60 11.04 -1.77
CA CYS A 180 -0.32 11.32 -0.67
C CYS A 180 0.13 12.58 0.09
N LYS A 181 -0.43 13.74 -0.28
CA LYS A 181 -0.16 15.04 0.32
C LYS A 181 -1.22 15.46 1.35
N SER A 182 -2.34 14.75 1.45
CA SER A 182 -3.43 15.07 2.37
C SER A 182 -3.34 14.26 3.67
N SER A 183 -3.71 14.89 4.78
CA SER A 183 -3.92 14.24 6.08
C SER A 183 -4.97 13.12 6.03
N GLU A 184 -5.83 13.14 5.01
CA GLU A 184 -6.89 12.17 4.81
C GLU A 184 -6.35 10.81 4.34
N CYS A 185 -5.32 10.79 3.48
CA CYS A 185 -4.63 9.54 3.11
C CYS A 185 -3.88 8.93 4.29
N GLU A 186 -3.26 9.74 5.15
CA GLU A 186 -2.63 9.27 6.38
C GLU A 186 -3.66 8.63 7.33
N ASN A 187 -4.88 9.18 7.34
CA ASN A 187 -6.00 8.69 8.13
C ASN A 187 -6.74 7.48 7.53
N SER A 188 -6.34 6.94 6.38
CA SER A 188 -6.96 5.74 5.76
C SER A 188 -7.09 4.57 6.74
N THR A 189 -6.06 4.35 7.56
CA THR A 189 -6.07 3.30 8.61
C THR A 189 -7.09 3.61 9.72
N SER A 190 -7.29 4.89 10.03
CA SER A 190 -8.28 5.37 10.99
C SER A 190 -9.70 5.19 10.46
N TYR A 191 -9.97 5.52 9.19
CA TYR A 191 -11.28 5.33 8.57
C TYR A 191 -11.69 3.85 8.52
N ILE A 192 -10.78 2.95 8.12
CA ILE A 192 -11.03 1.51 8.12
C ILE A 192 -11.32 0.99 9.53
N LYS A 193 -10.57 1.48 10.54
CA LYS A 193 -10.82 1.12 11.94
C LYS A 193 -12.20 1.60 12.40
N LYS A 194 -12.59 2.82 12.06
CA LYS A 194 -13.92 3.38 12.36
C LYS A 194 -15.04 2.59 11.67
N ALA A 195 -14.86 2.22 10.40
CA ALA A 195 -15.81 1.41 9.66
C ALA A 195 -16.03 0.06 10.36
N TYR A 196 -14.95 -0.63 10.71
CA TYR A 196 -15.03 -1.87 11.47
C TYR A 196 -15.77 -1.71 12.79
N THR A 197 -15.50 -0.64 13.55
CA THR A 197 -16.20 -0.37 14.81
C THR A 197 -17.70 -0.16 14.61
N LYS A 198 -18.11 0.62 13.61
CA LYS A 198 -19.54 0.83 13.30
C LYS A 198 -20.25 -0.46 12.89
N ILE A 199 -19.61 -1.25 12.03
CA ILE A 199 -20.15 -2.54 11.56
C ILE A 199 -20.26 -3.52 12.73
N LYS A 200 -19.25 -3.59 13.59
CA LYS A 200 -19.25 -4.44 14.77
C LYS A 200 -20.40 -4.07 15.72
N GLN A 201 -20.58 -2.78 15.99
CA GLN A 201 -21.68 -2.28 16.81
C GLN A 201 -23.05 -2.62 16.20
N PHE A 202 -23.20 -2.52 14.88
CA PHE A 202 -24.43 -2.91 14.19
C PHE A 202 -24.77 -4.38 14.44
N PHE A 203 -23.81 -5.29 14.29
CA PHE A 203 -24.05 -6.72 14.53
C PHE A 203 -24.30 -7.06 16.00
N GLU A 204 -23.68 -6.34 16.93
CA GLU A 204 -23.93 -6.50 18.36
C GLU A 204 -25.35 -6.05 18.76
N VAL A 205 -25.88 -4.99 18.14
CA VAL A 205 -27.25 -4.50 18.36
C VAL A 205 -28.30 -5.35 17.64
N GLN A 206 -28.04 -5.81 16.41
CA GLN A 206 -28.94 -6.75 15.71
C GLN A 206 -29.11 -8.09 16.45
N ASN A 207 -28.14 -8.46 17.29
CA ASN A 207 -28.28 -9.62 18.17
C ASN A 207 -29.38 -9.44 19.23
N THR A 208 -29.80 -8.20 19.52
CA THR A 208 -30.90 -7.88 20.44
C THR A 208 -32.27 -7.71 19.77
N ASP A 209 -32.30 -7.32 18.50
CA ASP A 209 -33.51 -7.19 17.69
C ASP A 209 -33.49 -8.24 16.57
N SER A 210 -34.04 -9.42 16.85
CA SER A 210 -34.16 -10.50 15.87
C SER A 210 -35.04 -10.06 14.70
N ASP A 211 -34.48 -10.02 13.48
CA ASP A 211 -35.27 -9.80 12.27
C ASP A 211 -36.12 -11.05 11.99
N ASN A 212 -37.35 -11.03 12.51
CA ASN A 212 -38.30 -12.15 12.46
C ASN A 212 -38.79 -12.48 11.04
N ILE A 213 -38.43 -11.67 10.03
CA ILE A 213 -38.97 -11.78 8.67
C ILE A 213 -38.34 -12.95 7.89
N HIS A 214 -37.08 -13.31 8.17
CA HIS A 214 -36.34 -14.28 7.36
C HIS A 214 -35.79 -15.50 8.12
N GLN A 215 -35.98 -15.59 9.44
CA GLN A 215 -35.38 -16.65 10.29
C GLN A 215 -33.84 -16.75 10.12
N ILE A 216 -33.19 -15.65 9.72
CA ILE A 216 -31.74 -15.54 9.59
C ILE A 216 -31.23 -14.82 10.84
N HIS A 217 -30.44 -15.52 11.64
CA HIS A 217 -29.96 -15.03 12.94
C HIS A 217 -28.45 -14.91 12.96
N TYR A 218 -27.93 -13.74 13.31
CA TYR A 218 -26.50 -13.54 13.48
C TYR A 218 -25.92 -14.42 14.59
N ILE A 219 -24.76 -15.05 14.34
CA ILE A 219 -24.02 -15.80 15.35
C ILE A 219 -23.14 -14.83 16.12
N SER A 220 -23.49 -14.59 17.38
CA SER A 220 -22.73 -13.70 18.27
C SER A 220 -21.24 -14.01 18.28
N GLY A 221 -20.41 -12.98 18.12
CA GLY A 221 -18.95 -13.11 18.11
C GLY A 221 -18.34 -13.68 16.83
N SER A 222 -19.14 -14.01 15.80
CA SER A 222 -18.63 -14.57 14.54
C SER A 222 -17.99 -13.53 13.60
N LEU A 223 -18.24 -12.23 13.82
CA LEU A 223 -17.62 -11.17 13.00
C LEU A 223 -16.10 -11.15 13.19
N THR A 224 -15.39 -11.52 12.12
CA THR A 224 -13.94 -11.42 12.01
C THR A 224 -13.55 -10.29 11.06
N GLY A 225 -12.36 -9.72 11.27
CA GLY A 225 -11.82 -8.71 10.39
C GLY A 225 -10.32 -8.83 10.18
N MET A 226 -9.91 -9.00 8.93
CA MET A 226 -8.52 -9.11 8.52
C MET A 226 -8.12 -7.89 7.71
N LYS A 227 -7.07 -7.18 8.15
CA LYS A 227 -6.49 -6.09 7.37
C LYS A 227 -5.64 -6.65 6.23
N VAL A 228 -5.78 -6.07 5.05
CA VAL A 228 -5.02 -6.45 3.86
C VAL A 228 -4.34 -5.21 3.29
N ASP A 229 -3.04 -5.33 3.06
CA ASP A 229 -2.22 -4.30 2.43
C ASP A 229 -2.07 -4.62 0.94
N HIS A 230 -2.17 -3.59 0.09
CA HIS A 230 -2.15 -3.69 -1.36
C HIS A 230 -0.97 -2.90 -1.93
N CYS A 231 -0.08 -3.59 -2.64
CA CYS A 231 1.05 -2.99 -3.36
C CYS A 231 0.71 -2.76 -4.84
N LYS A 232 1.34 -1.76 -5.46
CA LYS A 232 1.26 -1.56 -6.92
C LYS A 232 1.97 -2.72 -7.63
N PRO A 233 1.54 -3.09 -8.85
CA PRO A 233 2.28 -4.04 -9.67
C PRO A 233 3.77 -3.66 -9.79
N GLY A 234 4.66 -4.63 -9.60
CA GLY A 234 6.11 -4.41 -9.58
C GLY A 234 6.68 -4.04 -8.20
N PHE A 235 5.84 -3.82 -7.18
CA PHE A 235 6.27 -3.56 -5.81
C PHE A 235 5.94 -4.75 -4.90
N GLY A 236 6.87 -5.07 -4.00
CA GLY A 236 6.71 -6.12 -2.99
C GLY A 236 6.67 -5.52 -1.60
N LYS A 237 5.87 -6.10 -0.70
CA LYS A 237 5.82 -5.64 0.68
C LYS A 237 7.15 -5.89 1.37
N ASN A 238 7.72 -4.84 1.93
CA ASN A 238 8.92 -4.91 2.75
C ASN A 238 8.54 -5.39 4.17
N ILE A 239 8.93 -6.61 4.49
CA ILE A 239 8.68 -7.27 5.78
C ILE A 239 9.82 -6.97 6.78
N ASN A 240 10.89 -6.30 6.33
CA ASN A 240 12.10 -6.10 7.13
C ASN A 240 11.98 -4.85 8.03
N ASN A 241 12.08 -5.05 9.34
CA ASN A 241 11.96 -3.99 10.35
C ASN A 241 13.17 -3.00 10.36
N SER A 242 14.24 -3.26 9.62
CA SER A 242 15.49 -2.48 9.72
C SER A 242 15.62 -1.30 8.75
N THR A 243 14.53 -0.90 8.08
CA THR A 243 14.56 0.14 7.03
C THR A 243 13.69 1.34 7.38
N MET A 244 13.92 2.49 6.73
CA MET A 244 13.18 3.74 6.96
C MET A 244 11.66 3.63 6.72
N CYS A 245 11.16 2.57 6.06
CA CYS A 245 9.74 2.38 5.76
C CYS A 245 9.30 0.93 6.03
N PRO A 246 9.17 0.52 7.30
CA PRO A 246 8.71 -0.81 7.65
C PRO A 246 7.25 -1.02 7.21
N GLY A 247 6.98 -2.10 6.48
CA GLY A 247 5.64 -2.42 5.98
C GLY A 247 5.23 -1.64 4.72
N CYS A 248 6.13 -0.89 4.11
CA CYS A 248 5.88 -0.23 2.83
C CYS A 248 5.99 -1.22 1.67
N CYS A 249 5.37 -0.88 0.56
CA CYS A 249 5.71 -1.40 -0.75
C CYS A 249 6.82 -0.48 -1.31
#